data_AF-A0A1I5X2S2-F1
#
_entry.id   AF-A0A1I5X2S2-F1
#
_cell.length_a   1.000
_cell.length_b   1.000
_cell.length_c   1.000
_cell.angle_alpha   90.00
_cell.angle_beta   90.00
_cell.angle_gamma   90.00
#
_symmetry.space_group_name_H-M   'P 1'
#
loop_
_entity.id
_entity.type
_entity.pdbx_description
1 polymer ?
#
loop_
_entity_poly.entity_id
_entity_poly.type
_entity_poly.pdbx_seq_one_letter_code
_entity_poly.pdbx_strand_id
1 'polypeptide(L)'
;MTLGIRYAARSDVGMLREGNEDSAYAGAHLLAVADGMGGHVGGEIASAAAIEALRALDKDLPATELLAALEHTVKTANDNLHRIVESDPALQGMGTTLTAMLWAGNQVALVHIGDSRAYLLRDGSLFQITHDHTLVQSLVDEGRISPDEAASHPQRSLLLRALDGRGEVDPDLSLREAKVGDRYLLCSDGLSGVVTAETIFQVLTDVDDPEQAVRQLIDLANRGGGPDNITCVVADVVDLERQPPTGGPGHAVGAAANAAPPEPPGGGPGANTTAADTPAGRAAQLRETRPQPPVAVDEMPPPHAAMPRNEPMGAPPAPMQAAPQARRGGARRWTWLVVVAGVVVIGVVAGGFVLVQNVRNGYYVGAEDGRVVLFRGTTQKVPLISLSRKAAAKDQPKQPILVADLPQDLQQQVKDTYTVDGPKALKQLEDAVCKYSLVEENGKVAILKGKGQQNCKQATVKATDVPVAELPASDVDAVAKGSLVFIGQSAAEAKLNELNTRRNECKQRNSTIKDCPSSGGSS
;
A
#
# COMPACT_ATOMS: atom_id res chain seq x y z
N MET A 1 -20.64 41.02 -4.45
CA MET A 1 -19.27 40.49 -4.32
C MET A 1 -19.10 39.43 -5.38
N THR A 2 -18.38 39.77 -6.44
CA THR A 2 -17.96 38.82 -7.48
C THR A 2 -16.74 38.06 -6.97
N LEU A 3 -16.89 36.77 -6.70
CA LEU A 3 -15.80 35.90 -6.28
C LEU A 3 -15.05 35.37 -7.49
N GLY A 4 -13.76 35.11 -7.30
CA GLY A 4 -12.98 34.29 -8.21
C GLY A 4 -11.75 33.75 -7.49
N ILE A 5 -10.84 33.16 -8.26
CA ILE A 5 -9.71 32.42 -7.71
C ILE A 5 -8.38 32.92 -8.26
N ARG A 6 -7.38 33.03 -7.38
CA ARG A 6 -5.97 33.13 -7.74
C ARG A 6 -5.33 31.78 -7.53
N TYR A 7 -4.74 31.20 -8.57
CA TYR A 7 -4.28 29.83 -8.54
C TYR A 7 -2.86 29.67 -9.09
N ALA A 8 -2.22 28.57 -8.70
CA ALA A 8 -1.01 28.06 -9.31
C ALA A 8 -1.07 26.53 -9.38
N ALA A 9 -0.54 25.96 -10.44
CA ALA A 9 -0.39 24.52 -10.61
C ALA A 9 1.08 24.19 -10.86
N ARG A 10 1.54 23.08 -10.31
CA ARG A 10 2.88 22.55 -10.61
C ARG A 10 2.88 21.04 -10.53
N SER A 11 3.69 20.44 -11.38
CA SER A 11 3.88 19.00 -11.46
C SER A 11 5.38 18.71 -11.62
N ASP A 12 5.86 17.67 -10.96
CA ASP A 12 7.25 17.23 -10.94
C ASP A 12 7.31 15.70 -11.07
N VAL A 13 8.29 15.20 -11.81
CA VAL A 13 8.46 13.74 -12.02
C VAL A 13 8.79 13.02 -10.71
N GLY A 14 9.33 13.73 -9.73
CA GLY A 14 9.93 13.12 -8.55
C GLY A 14 11.34 12.59 -8.82
N MET A 15 11.83 11.76 -7.91
CA MET A 15 13.22 11.29 -7.90
C MET A 15 13.38 9.84 -8.36
N LEU A 16 12.31 9.06 -8.35
CA LEU A 16 12.36 7.61 -8.63
C LEU A 16 11.66 7.18 -9.92
N ARG A 17 10.75 7.99 -10.48
CA ARG A 17 10.02 7.68 -11.72
C ARG A 17 10.81 8.13 -12.96
N GLU A 18 10.63 7.44 -14.08
CA GLU A 18 11.28 7.78 -15.36
C GLU A 18 10.52 8.84 -16.16
N GLY A 19 9.21 8.95 -15.95
CA GLY A 19 8.30 9.87 -16.62
C GLY A 19 7.23 10.41 -15.67
N ASN A 20 6.44 11.35 -16.16
CA ASN A 20 5.36 11.97 -15.40
C ASN A 20 4.01 11.49 -15.94
N GLU A 21 3.33 10.66 -15.17
CA GLU A 21 1.99 10.15 -15.49
C GLU A 21 0.89 11.02 -14.87
N ASP A 22 1.22 12.00 -14.03
CA ASP A 22 0.26 12.96 -13.50
C ASP A 22 -0.08 14.04 -14.54
N SER A 23 -1.32 14.52 -14.47
CA SER A 23 -1.79 15.70 -15.19
C SER A 23 -2.59 16.61 -14.27
N ALA A 24 -2.50 17.92 -14.47
CA ALA A 24 -3.37 18.87 -13.79
C ALA A 24 -3.71 20.06 -14.68
N TYR A 25 -4.82 20.73 -14.36
CA TYR A 25 -5.27 21.96 -15.00
C TYR A 25 -5.67 22.99 -13.94
N ALA A 26 -5.31 24.24 -14.17
CA ALA A 26 -5.77 25.35 -13.35
C ALA A 26 -6.19 26.52 -14.24
N GLY A 27 -7.46 26.92 -14.08
CA GLY A 27 -8.14 27.98 -14.81
C GLY A 27 -9.01 28.84 -13.90
N ALA A 28 -9.71 29.80 -14.49
CA ALA A 28 -10.50 30.78 -13.75
C ALA A 28 -11.74 30.17 -13.07
N HIS A 29 -12.27 29.08 -13.64
CA HIS A 29 -13.46 28.38 -13.16
C HIS A 29 -13.19 26.92 -12.81
N LEU A 30 -12.11 26.32 -13.31
CA LEU A 30 -11.82 24.90 -13.14
C LEU A 30 -10.42 24.64 -12.57
N LEU A 31 -10.35 23.82 -11.54
CA LEU A 31 -9.12 23.18 -11.08
C LEU A 31 -9.27 21.66 -11.17
N ALA A 32 -8.25 20.96 -11.63
CA ALA A 32 -8.28 19.50 -11.72
C ALA A 32 -6.88 18.89 -11.55
N VAL A 33 -6.83 17.72 -10.91
CA VAL A 33 -5.65 16.85 -10.80
C VAL A 33 -6.09 15.42 -11.15
N ALA A 34 -5.26 14.75 -11.93
CA ALA A 34 -5.43 13.37 -12.35
C ALA A 34 -4.09 12.64 -12.25
N ASP A 35 -4.03 11.59 -11.44
CA ASP A 35 -2.87 10.72 -11.29
C ASP A 35 -3.02 9.52 -12.22
N GLY A 36 -2.12 9.38 -13.19
CA GLY A 36 -2.19 8.36 -14.22
C GLY A 36 -1.50 7.07 -13.78
N MET A 37 -2.15 5.94 -14.02
CA MET A 37 -1.59 4.62 -13.78
C MET A 37 -1.70 3.75 -15.03
N GLY A 38 -0.64 3.00 -15.33
CA GLY A 38 -0.72 1.96 -16.35
C GLY A 38 0.60 1.73 -17.07
N GLY A 39 1.39 0.77 -16.60
CA GLY A 39 2.50 0.18 -17.37
C GLY A 39 3.45 1.20 -18.01
N HIS A 40 3.93 0.94 -19.23
CA HIS A 40 4.99 1.76 -19.85
C HIS A 40 4.59 3.21 -20.18
N VAL A 41 3.36 3.43 -20.68
CA VAL A 41 2.87 4.72 -21.22
C VAL A 41 1.35 4.91 -21.05
N GLY A 42 0.66 3.98 -20.39
CA GLY A 42 -0.80 4.04 -20.24
C GLY A 42 -1.24 5.15 -19.27
N GLY A 43 -0.48 5.38 -18.20
CA GLY A 43 -0.83 6.39 -17.19
C GLY A 43 -0.82 7.81 -17.75
N GLU A 44 0.23 8.19 -18.48
CA GLU A 44 0.34 9.53 -19.10
C GLU A 44 -0.81 9.83 -20.07
N ILE A 45 -1.24 8.84 -20.86
CA ILE A 45 -2.35 8.98 -21.81
C ILE A 45 -3.67 9.11 -21.04
N ALA A 46 -3.87 8.29 -20.01
CA ALA A 46 -5.11 8.27 -19.27
C ALA A 46 -5.35 9.59 -18.51
N SER A 47 -4.36 10.08 -17.76
CA SER A 47 -4.49 11.33 -17.01
C SER A 47 -4.64 12.54 -17.92
N ALA A 48 -3.88 12.59 -19.03
CA ALA A 48 -3.98 13.69 -19.99
C ALA A 48 -5.35 13.73 -20.67
N ALA A 49 -5.89 12.59 -21.07
CA ALA A 49 -7.22 12.49 -21.69
C ALA A 49 -8.33 12.93 -20.72
N ALA A 50 -8.22 12.59 -19.43
CA ALA A 50 -9.18 13.01 -18.42
C ALA A 50 -9.14 14.54 -18.22
N ILE A 51 -7.96 15.14 -18.07
CA ILE A 51 -7.81 16.59 -17.90
C ILE A 51 -8.29 17.35 -19.15
N GLU A 52 -7.98 16.87 -20.35
CA GLU A 52 -8.41 17.53 -21.59
C GLU A 52 -9.94 17.51 -21.75
N ALA A 53 -10.60 16.42 -21.35
CA ALA A 53 -12.07 16.37 -21.33
C ALA A 53 -12.68 17.43 -20.41
N LEU A 54 -12.09 17.66 -19.23
CA LEU A 54 -12.58 18.63 -18.26
C LEU A 54 -12.32 20.08 -18.67
N ARG A 55 -11.25 20.35 -19.42
CA ARG A 55 -10.84 21.71 -19.81
C ARG A 55 -11.96 22.55 -20.44
N ALA A 56 -12.88 21.91 -21.17
CA ALA A 56 -14.04 22.58 -21.79
C ALA A 56 -15.05 23.16 -20.78
N LEU A 57 -14.93 22.79 -19.49
CA LEU A 57 -15.72 23.32 -18.39
C LEU A 57 -15.13 24.60 -17.78
N ASP A 58 -13.93 25.02 -18.15
CA ASP A 58 -13.31 26.27 -17.66
C ASP A 58 -13.93 27.51 -18.30
N LYS A 59 -15.20 27.73 -18.00
CA LYS A 59 -16.03 28.83 -18.50
C LYS A 59 -17.10 29.14 -17.47
N ASP A 60 -17.72 30.31 -17.62
CA ASP A 60 -18.82 30.70 -16.76
C ASP A 60 -20.03 29.78 -17.00
N LEU A 61 -20.53 29.18 -15.93
CA LEU A 61 -21.65 28.24 -15.93
C LEU A 61 -22.63 28.60 -14.81
N PRO A 62 -23.95 28.40 -15.02
CA PRO A 62 -24.92 28.55 -13.95
C PRO A 62 -24.64 27.55 -12.82
N ALA A 63 -24.80 28.01 -11.57
CA ALA A 63 -24.53 27.19 -10.39
C ALA A 63 -25.38 25.90 -10.34
N THR A 64 -26.59 25.93 -10.90
CA THR A 64 -27.51 24.79 -11.04
C THR A 64 -27.02 23.70 -11.99
N GLU A 65 -26.09 24.02 -12.89
CA GLU A 65 -25.59 23.09 -13.92
C GLU A 65 -24.26 22.44 -13.52
N LEU A 66 -23.58 22.93 -12.48
CA LEU A 66 -22.23 22.52 -12.13
C LEU A 66 -22.08 21.00 -11.92
N LEU A 67 -22.94 20.40 -11.09
CA LEU A 67 -22.87 18.96 -10.79
C LEU A 67 -23.14 18.11 -12.04
N ALA A 68 -24.18 18.45 -12.80
CA ALA A 68 -24.53 17.73 -14.02
C ALA A 68 -23.43 17.85 -15.09
N ALA A 69 -22.80 19.03 -15.20
CA ALA A 69 -21.69 19.26 -16.13
C ALA A 69 -20.44 18.44 -15.75
N LEU A 70 -20.11 18.34 -14.46
CA LEU A 70 -19.02 17.48 -13.99
C LEU A 70 -19.34 16.00 -14.22
N GLU A 71 -20.51 15.52 -13.78
CA GLU A 71 -20.93 14.13 -13.94
C GLU A 71 -20.90 13.68 -15.41
N HIS A 72 -21.50 14.47 -16.31
CA HIS A 72 -21.50 14.19 -17.73
C HIS A 72 -20.08 14.17 -18.33
N THR A 73 -19.24 15.12 -17.93
CA THR A 73 -17.86 15.21 -18.44
C THR A 73 -16.98 14.08 -17.94
N VAL A 74 -17.13 13.66 -16.68
CA VAL A 74 -16.42 12.49 -16.13
C VAL A 74 -16.84 11.21 -16.86
N LYS A 75 -18.13 11.02 -17.12
CA LYS A 75 -18.61 9.91 -17.94
C LYS A 75 -18.01 9.94 -19.35
N THR A 76 -18.02 11.11 -19.98
CA THR A 76 -17.41 11.31 -21.31
C THR A 76 -15.91 11.00 -21.30
N ALA A 77 -15.19 11.39 -20.24
CA ALA A 77 -13.78 11.08 -20.06
C ALA A 77 -13.56 9.56 -19.96
N ASN A 78 -14.38 8.85 -19.18
CA ASN A 78 -14.30 7.39 -19.10
C ASN A 78 -14.61 6.71 -20.45
N ASP A 79 -15.63 7.18 -21.18
CA ASP A 79 -15.96 6.68 -22.52
C ASP A 79 -14.84 6.96 -23.54
N ASN A 80 -14.12 8.07 -23.39
CA ASN A 80 -12.92 8.36 -24.18
C ASN A 80 -11.80 7.35 -23.86
N LEU A 81 -11.53 7.08 -22.58
CA LEU A 81 -10.54 6.08 -22.17
C LEU A 81 -10.89 4.69 -22.70
N HIS A 82 -12.17 4.31 -22.65
CA HIS A 82 -12.65 3.06 -23.23
C HIS A 82 -12.28 2.94 -24.71
N ARG A 83 -12.59 3.97 -25.51
CA ARG A 83 -12.25 4.01 -26.94
C ARG A 83 -10.75 3.95 -27.21
N ILE A 84 -9.93 4.59 -26.36
CA ILE A 84 -8.47 4.51 -26.48
C ILE A 84 -8.00 3.05 -26.27
N VAL A 85 -8.47 2.39 -25.22
CA VAL A 85 -8.13 0.97 -24.94
C VAL A 85 -8.64 0.03 -26.04
N GLU A 86 -9.83 0.28 -26.59
CA GLU A 86 -10.35 -0.50 -27.73
C GLU A 86 -9.47 -0.33 -28.99
N SER A 87 -8.95 0.87 -29.23
CA SER A 87 -8.10 1.16 -30.39
C SER A 87 -6.68 0.63 -30.26
N ASP A 88 -6.14 0.56 -29.03
CA ASP A 88 -4.83 0.00 -28.73
C ASP A 88 -4.90 -0.93 -27.51
N PRO A 89 -5.07 -2.24 -27.71
CA PRO A 89 -5.10 -3.22 -26.63
C PRO A 89 -3.82 -3.27 -25.78
N ALA A 90 -2.70 -2.70 -26.24
CA ALA A 90 -1.49 -2.60 -25.42
C ALA A 90 -1.65 -1.64 -24.22
N LEU A 91 -2.66 -0.76 -24.28
CA LEU A 91 -3.04 0.16 -23.20
C LEU A 91 -4.03 -0.48 -22.21
N GLN A 92 -4.30 -1.78 -22.31
CA GLN A 92 -5.15 -2.46 -21.33
C GLN A 92 -4.59 -2.32 -19.91
N GLY A 93 -5.47 -1.89 -19.00
CA GLY A 93 -5.12 -1.66 -17.60
C GLY A 93 -4.61 -0.25 -17.33
N MET A 94 -4.59 0.64 -18.33
CA MET A 94 -4.46 2.07 -18.06
C MET A 94 -5.67 2.60 -17.30
N GLY A 95 -5.43 3.59 -16.46
CA GLY A 95 -6.48 4.34 -15.80
C GLY A 95 -5.91 5.57 -15.12
N THR A 96 -6.77 6.36 -14.51
CA THR A 96 -6.35 7.55 -13.79
C THR A 96 -7.32 7.88 -12.67
N THR A 97 -6.80 8.49 -11.61
CA THR A 97 -7.63 9.19 -10.63
C THR A 97 -8.14 10.50 -11.22
N LEU A 98 -9.16 11.09 -10.63
CA LEU A 98 -9.61 12.43 -11.01
C LEU A 98 -10.20 13.13 -9.80
N THR A 99 -9.64 14.29 -9.46
CA THR A 99 -10.21 15.23 -8.49
C THR A 99 -10.32 16.59 -9.16
N ALA A 100 -11.52 17.14 -9.23
CA ALA A 100 -11.74 18.43 -9.87
C ALA A 100 -12.77 19.29 -9.15
N MET A 101 -12.58 20.60 -9.22
CA MET A 101 -13.42 21.60 -8.61
C MET A 101 -13.83 22.64 -9.66
N LEU A 102 -15.12 22.96 -9.74
CA LEU A 102 -15.72 23.86 -10.72
C LEU A 102 -16.52 24.97 -10.03
N TRP A 103 -16.21 26.23 -10.35
CA TRP A 103 -16.75 27.41 -9.70
C TRP A 103 -17.86 28.10 -10.52
N ALA A 104 -18.95 28.46 -9.82
CA ALA A 104 -19.91 29.47 -10.26
C ALA A 104 -20.21 30.44 -9.11
N GLY A 105 -19.60 31.63 -9.15
CA GLY A 105 -19.72 32.60 -8.06
C GLY A 105 -19.21 32.05 -6.73
N ASN A 106 -20.11 31.93 -5.74
CA ASN A 106 -19.79 31.37 -4.41
C ASN A 106 -20.05 29.86 -4.31
N GLN A 107 -20.52 29.21 -5.37
CA GLN A 107 -20.74 27.76 -5.37
C GLN A 107 -19.59 27.04 -6.06
N VAL A 108 -19.18 25.93 -5.47
CA VAL A 108 -18.12 25.06 -6.00
C VAL A 108 -18.63 23.64 -6.01
N ALA A 109 -18.66 23.03 -7.20
CA ALA A 109 -18.89 21.61 -7.33
C ALA A 109 -17.54 20.87 -7.29
N LEU A 110 -17.48 19.80 -6.51
CA LEU A 110 -16.33 18.91 -6.39
C LEU A 110 -16.73 17.55 -6.95
N VAL A 111 -15.89 17.00 -7.83
CA VAL A 111 -15.95 15.61 -8.28
C VAL A 111 -14.67 14.89 -7.90
N HIS A 112 -14.77 13.65 -7.43
CA HIS A 112 -13.63 12.88 -6.95
C HIS A 112 -13.77 11.38 -7.26
N ILE A 113 -12.70 10.80 -7.78
CA ILE A 113 -12.52 9.36 -7.90
C ILE A 113 -11.03 9.00 -7.79
N GLY A 114 -10.68 8.11 -6.87
CA GLY A 114 -9.31 7.64 -6.66
C GLY A 114 -8.77 8.09 -5.30
N ASP A 115 -7.47 8.34 -5.21
CA ASP A 115 -6.78 8.73 -3.96
C ASP A 115 -6.00 10.04 -4.08
N SER A 116 -6.12 10.75 -5.21
CA SER A 116 -5.85 12.18 -5.25
C SER A 116 -6.72 12.91 -4.24
N ARG A 117 -6.22 13.96 -3.60
CA ARG A 117 -6.92 14.62 -2.50
C ARG A 117 -7.22 16.07 -2.78
N ALA A 118 -8.34 16.55 -2.27
CA ALA A 118 -8.60 17.97 -2.12
C ALA A 118 -8.69 18.36 -0.64
N TYR A 119 -8.10 19.50 -0.31
CA TYR A 119 -8.12 20.11 1.02
C TYR A 119 -8.69 21.53 0.96
N LEU A 120 -9.32 21.96 2.05
CA LEU A 120 -9.77 23.31 2.31
C LEU A 120 -9.10 23.84 3.58
N LEU A 121 -8.36 24.92 3.47
CA LEU A 121 -7.92 25.74 4.59
C LEU A 121 -8.94 26.87 4.78
N ARG A 122 -9.63 26.84 5.93
CA ARG A 122 -10.63 27.85 6.31
C ARG A 122 -10.55 28.09 7.81
N ASP A 123 -10.63 29.36 8.22
CA ASP A 123 -10.65 29.77 9.63
C ASP A 123 -9.50 29.15 10.45
N GLY A 124 -8.31 29.04 9.85
CA GLY A 124 -7.10 28.51 10.49
C GLY A 124 -7.08 26.99 10.69
N SER A 125 -7.96 26.24 10.02
CA SER A 125 -8.01 24.78 10.07
C SER A 125 -7.97 24.16 8.67
N LEU A 126 -7.23 23.06 8.52
CA LEU A 126 -7.16 22.29 7.28
C LEU A 126 -8.14 21.11 7.33
N PHE A 127 -8.96 20.98 6.29
CA PHE A 127 -9.93 19.91 6.14
C PHE A 127 -9.67 19.15 4.85
N GLN A 128 -9.48 17.84 4.91
CA GLN A 128 -9.59 17.01 3.71
C GLN A 128 -11.07 16.93 3.31
N ILE A 129 -11.39 17.31 2.08
CA ILE A 129 -12.78 17.41 1.58
C ILE A 129 -13.13 16.30 0.58
N THR A 130 -12.17 15.42 0.25
CA THR A 130 -12.34 14.17 -0.50
C THR A 130 -12.13 12.97 0.41
N HIS A 131 -12.66 11.81 0.01
CA HIS A 131 -12.51 10.56 0.74
C HIS A 131 -11.83 9.54 -0.16
N ASP A 132 -10.65 9.05 0.23
CA ASP A 132 -9.83 8.21 -0.64
C ASP A 132 -10.53 6.90 -1.02
N HIS A 133 -10.48 6.54 -2.31
CA HIS A 133 -11.03 5.27 -2.81
C HIS A 133 -9.99 4.16 -2.79
N THR A 134 -9.27 4.01 -1.68
CA THR A 134 -8.24 2.97 -1.47
C THR A 134 -8.76 1.83 -0.61
N LEU A 135 -8.12 0.65 -0.74
CA LEU A 135 -8.41 -0.50 0.12
C LEU A 135 -8.26 -0.13 1.61
N VAL A 136 -7.20 0.59 1.96
CA VAL A 136 -6.93 0.96 3.35
C VAL A 136 -7.97 1.92 3.90
N GLN A 137 -8.46 2.86 3.09
CA GLN A 137 -9.53 3.74 3.53
C GLN A 137 -10.81 2.95 3.82
N SER A 138 -11.17 1.98 2.97
CA SER A 138 -12.31 1.09 3.26
C SER A 138 -12.12 0.26 4.53
N LEU A 139 -10.90 -0.22 4.80
CA LEU A 139 -10.60 -0.93 6.05
C LEU A 139 -10.70 -0.02 7.28
N VAL A 140 -10.33 1.26 7.16
CA VAL A 140 -10.51 2.27 8.21
C VAL A 140 -11.99 2.54 8.45
N ASP A 141 -12.76 2.72 7.38
CA ASP A 141 -14.21 2.98 7.46
C ASP A 141 -14.97 1.81 8.09
N GLU A 142 -14.53 0.57 7.83
CA GLU A 142 -15.03 -0.66 8.47
C GLU A 142 -14.54 -0.84 9.91
N GLY A 143 -13.65 0.03 10.42
CA GLY A 143 -13.06 -0.07 11.76
C GLY A 143 -12.13 -1.27 11.93
N ARG A 144 -11.61 -1.84 10.83
CA ARG A 144 -10.72 -3.01 10.82
C ARG A 144 -9.25 -2.65 11.05
N ILE A 145 -8.87 -1.43 10.66
CA ILE A 145 -7.57 -0.83 10.96
C ILE A 145 -7.79 0.61 11.42
N SER A 146 -6.85 1.13 12.18
CA SER A 146 -6.79 2.55 12.54
C SER A 146 -6.20 3.41 11.40
N PRO A 147 -6.44 4.72 11.39
CA PRO A 147 -5.80 5.64 10.43
C PRO A 147 -4.26 5.57 10.45
N ASP A 148 -3.67 5.38 11.63
CA ASP A 148 -2.21 5.26 11.79
C ASP A 148 -1.67 3.98 11.15
N GLU A 149 -2.41 2.87 11.25
CA GLU A 149 -2.07 1.60 10.60
C GLU A 149 -2.20 1.71 9.07
N ALA A 150 -3.21 2.42 8.57
CA ALA A 150 -3.42 2.65 7.14
C ALA A 150 -2.21 3.31 6.46
N ALA A 151 -1.60 4.30 7.12
CA ALA A 151 -0.43 5.02 6.57
C ALA A 151 0.80 4.13 6.34
N SER A 152 0.96 3.06 7.14
CA SER A 152 2.09 2.12 7.04
C SER A 152 1.73 0.82 6.31
N HIS A 153 0.49 0.66 5.89
CA HIS A 153 0.00 -0.58 5.29
C HIS A 153 0.68 -0.89 3.94
N PRO A 154 1.05 -2.15 3.65
CA PRO A 154 1.71 -2.52 2.40
C PRO A 154 0.88 -2.25 1.14
N GLN A 155 -0.45 -2.28 1.26
CA GLN A 155 -1.40 -2.04 0.16
C GLN A 155 -2.08 -0.67 0.26
N ARG A 156 -1.41 0.34 0.84
CA ARG A 156 -1.99 1.68 1.03
C ARG A 156 -2.37 2.38 -0.28
N SER A 157 -1.62 2.16 -1.34
CA SER A 157 -1.88 2.73 -2.68
C SER A 157 -2.73 1.81 -3.57
N LEU A 158 -3.39 0.79 -3.01
CA LEU A 158 -4.28 -0.07 -3.79
C LEU A 158 -5.64 0.62 -3.99
N LEU A 159 -5.86 1.15 -5.19
CA LEU A 159 -7.12 1.78 -5.60
C LEU A 159 -8.25 0.76 -5.77
N LEU A 160 -9.43 1.14 -5.30
CA LEU A 160 -10.70 0.42 -5.50
C LEU A 160 -11.57 1.06 -6.59
N ARG A 161 -11.43 2.39 -6.81
CA ARG A 161 -12.15 3.13 -7.84
C ARG A 161 -11.19 4.06 -8.58
N ALA A 162 -11.28 4.06 -9.91
CA ALA A 162 -10.54 4.95 -10.80
C ALA A 162 -11.27 5.06 -12.15
N LEU A 163 -10.85 5.97 -13.01
CA LEU A 163 -11.27 6.04 -14.41
C LEU A 163 -10.38 5.11 -15.23
N ASP A 164 -10.86 3.92 -15.60
CA ASP A 164 -10.10 2.91 -16.34
C ASP A 164 -10.74 2.55 -17.69
N GLY A 165 -11.79 3.28 -18.09
CA GLY A 165 -12.54 3.02 -19.31
C GLY A 165 -13.39 1.76 -19.24
N ARG A 166 -13.64 1.19 -18.06
CA ARG A 166 -14.46 -0.02 -17.90
C ARG A 166 -15.72 0.28 -17.12
N GLY A 167 -16.84 -0.27 -17.60
CA GLY A 167 -18.12 -0.23 -16.90
C GLY A 167 -18.66 1.18 -16.68
N GLU A 168 -19.63 1.28 -15.78
CA GLU A 168 -20.15 2.56 -15.31
C GLU A 168 -19.23 3.13 -14.21
N VAL A 169 -19.02 4.43 -14.25
CA VAL A 169 -18.26 5.16 -13.24
C VAL A 169 -19.22 5.85 -12.29
N ASP A 170 -18.98 5.71 -10.99
CA ASP A 170 -19.72 6.36 -9.92
C ASP A 170 -18.76 7.24 -9.08
N PRO A 171 -18.51 8.49 -9.52
CA PRO A 171 -17.63 9.41 -8.82
C PRO A 171 -18.36 10.09 -7.66
N ASP A 172 -17.62 10.43 -6.61
CA ASP A 172 -18.16 11.17 -5.49
C ASP A 172 -18.37 12.64 -5.92
N LEU A 173 -19.61 13.11 -5.85
CA LEU A 173 -20.02 14.46 -6.25
C LEU A 173 -20.57 15.25 -5.06
N SER A 174 -20.11 16.49 -4.89
CA SER A 174 -20.63 17.37 -3.83
C SER A 174 -20.65 18.84 -4.23
N LEU A 175 -21.64 19.58 -3.75
CA LEU A 175 -21.73 21.03 -3.90
C LEU A 175 -21.35 21.70 -2.57
N ARG A 176 -20.49 22.72 -2.65
CA ARG A 176 -19.93 23.44 -1.51
C ARG A 176 -20.04 24.94 -1.71
N GLU A 177 -20.00 25.67 -0.61
CA GLU A 177 -19.93 27.14 -0.62
C GLU A 177 -18.48 27.60 -0.44
N ALA A 178 -18.00 28.47 -1.33
CA ALA A 178 -16.74 29.19 -1.25
C ALA A 178 -16.93 30.58 -0.63
N LYS A 179 -15.95 30.97 0.19
CA LYS A 179 -15.90 32.24 0.92
C LYS A 179 -14.55 32.91 0.63
N VAL A 180 -14.54 34.24 0.63
CA VAL A 180 -13.30 35.01 0.53
C VAL A 180 -12.35 34.59 1.65
N GLY A 181 -11.09 34.33 1.30
CA GLY A 181 -10.05 33.88 2.22
C GLY A 181 -9.93 32.36 2.35
N ASP A 182 -10.83 31.58 1.72
CA ASP A 182 -10.62 30.15 1.57
C ASP A 182 -9.40 29.87 0.70
N ARG A 183 -8.66 28.84 1.08
CA ARG A 183 -7.58 28.29 0.26
C ARG A 183 -7.82 26.81 0.00
N TYR A 184 -7.80 26.42 -1.26
CA TYR A 184 -7.94 25.05 -1.71
C TYR A 184 -6.59 24.49 -2.15
N LEU A 185 -6.37 23.21 -1.88
CA LEU A 185 -5.25 22.43 -2.41
C LEU A 185 -5.82 21.16 -3.06
N LEU A 186 -5.49 20.90 -4.32
CA LEU A 186 -5.65 19.58 -4.94
C LEU A 186 -4.27 18.97 -5.11
N CYS A 187 -4.09 17.68 -4.85
CA CYS A 187 -2.82 17.00 -5.05
C CYS A 187 -2.95 15.51 -5.40
N SER A 188 -1.96 14.97 -6.12
CA SER A 188 -1.76 13.52 -6.28
C SER A 188 -1.23 12.89 -4.99
N ASP A 189 -1.24 11.55 -4.93
CA ASP A 189 -0.78 10.81 -3.76
C ASP A 189 0.74 10.99 -3.53
N GLY A 190 1.51 11.32 -4.57
CA GLY A 190 2.93 11.61 -4.46
C GLY A 190 3.25 12.81 -3.56
N LEU A 191 2.30 13.72 -3.33
CA LEU A 191 2.43 14.73 -2.27
C LEU A 191 2.05 14.16 -0.89
N SER A 192 0.81 13.70 -0.73
CA SER A 192 0.26 13.31 0.58
C SER A 192 0.82 11.99 1.13
N GLY A 193 1.47 11.19 0.29
CA GLY A 193 2.13 9.95 0.67
C GLY A 193 3.47 10.17 1.38
N VAL A 194 4.09 11.35 1.24
CA VAL A 194 5.37 11.69 1.88
C VAL A 194 5.33 12.98 2.71
N VAL A 195 4.44 13.92 2.40
CA VAL A 195 4.26 15.16 3.16
C VAL A 195 3.03 15.03 4.05
N THR A 196 3.21 15.19 5.37
CA THR A 196 2.12 15.04 6.33
C THR A 196 1.12 16.19 6.26
N ALA A 197 -0.11 15.94 6.73
CA ALA A 197 -1.16 16.97 6.78
C ALA A 197 -0.76 18.20 7.60
N GLU A 198 0.03 18.03 8.68
CA GLU A 198 0.53 19.14 9.50
C GLU A 198 1.53 20.00 8.71
N THR A 199 2.38 19.37 7.91
CA THR A 199 3.35 20.08 7.06
C THR A 199 2.63 20.81 5.92
N ILE A 200 1.63 20.16 5.31
CA ILE A 200 0.76 20.81 4.31
C ILE A 200 0.06 22.02 4.94
N PHE A 201 -0.53 21.87 6.13
CA PHE A 201 -1.17 22.95 6.85
C PHE A 201 -0.23 24.14 7.10
N GLN A 202 1.00 23.87 7.56
CA GLN A 202 2.01 24.92 7.78
C GLN A 202 2.32 25.68 6.49
N VAL A 203 2.60 24.98 5.39
CA VAL A 203 2.90 25.64 4.11
C VAL A 203 1.73 26.47 3.61
N LEU A 204 0.51 25.92 3.64
CA LEU A 204 -0.67 26.64 3.19
C LEU A 204 -1.02 27.84 4.08
N THR A 205 -0.58 27.85 5.35
CA THR A 205 -0.78 28.97 6.29
C THR A 205 0.30 30.05 6.16
N ASP A 206 1.57 29.64 6.05
CA ASP A 206 2.72 30.56 6.15
C ASP A 206 3.10 31.21 4.80
N VAL A 207 2.69 30.61 3.67
CA VAL A 207 3.09 31.04 2.33
C VAL A 207 1.92 31.66 1.60
N ASP A 208 1.83 32.99 1.58
CA ASP A 208 0.69 33.72 1.00
C ASP A 208 0.53 33.54 -0.52
N ASP A 209 1.61 33.29 -1.26
CA ASP A 209 1.58 33.20 -2.72
C ASP A 209 1.38 31.75 -3.21
N PRO A 210 0.31 31.44 -3.95
CA PRO A 210 0.03 30.08 -4.45
C PRO A 210 1.19 29.49 -5.25
N GLU A 211 1.90 30.31 -6.03
CA GLU A 211 3.03 29.84 -6.84
C GLU A 211 4.22 29.42 -5.95
N GLN A 212 4.50 30.16 -4.88
CA GLN A 212 5.49 29.75 -3.89
C GLN A 212 5.02 28.55 -3.08
N ALA A 213 3.73 28.47 -2.74
CA ALA A 213 3.16 27.35 -1.99
C ALA A 213 3.30 26.03 -2.75
N VAL A 214 2.89 25.97 -4.04
CA VAL A 214 3.06 24.74 -4.85
C VAL A 214 4.54 24.38 -5.03
N ARG A 215 5.43 25.36 -5.16
CA ARG A 215 6.88 25.09 -5.23
C ARG A 215 7.40 24.48 -3.95
N GLN A 216 7.05 25.06 -2.80
CA GLN A 216 7.50 24.58 -1.50
C GLN A 216 6.94 23.20 -1.16
N LEU A 217 5.68 22.91 -1.50
CA LEU A 217 5.08 21.58 -1.34
C LEU A 217 5.83 20.52 -2.14
N ILE A 218 6.12 20.80 -3.42
CA ILE A 218 6.91 19.89 -4.27
C ILE A 218 8.32 19.70 -3.74
N ASP A 219 8.99 20.78 -3.32
CA ASP A 219 10.34 20.69 -2.76
C ASP A 219 10.36 19.83 -1.48
N LEU A 220 9.33 19.93 -0.64
CA LEU A 220 9.19 19.09 0.56
C LEU A 220 8.95 17.63 0.22
N ALA A 221 8.10 17.33 -0.76
CA ALA A 221 7.87 15.96 -1.22
C ALA A 221 9.15 15.34 -1.79
N ASN A 222 9.90 16.09 -2.58
CA ASN A 222 11.20 15.68 -3.11
C ASN A 222 12.25 15.50 -2.01
N ARG A 223 12.26 16.32 -0.96
CA ARG A 223 13.11 16.12 0.24
C ARG A 223 12.70 14.87 1.04
N GLY A 224 11.42 14.49 1.00
CA GLY A 224 10.90 13.23 1.52
C GLY A 224 11.33 11.99 0.73
N GLY A 225 12.10 12.17 -0.36
CA GLY A 225 12.62 11.11 -1.21
C GLY A 225 11.99 11.07 -2.60
N GLY A 226 10.91 11.82 -2.85
CA GLY A 226 10.22 11.89 -4.14
C GLY A 226 9.95 10.53 -4.79
N PRO A 227 9.25 9.61 -4.09
CA PRO A 227 9.08 8.24 -4.58
C PRO A 227 8.15 8.13 -5.78
N ASP A 228 7.33 9.16 -6.03
CA ASP A 228 6.33 9.20 -7.09
C ASP A 228 6.32 10.54 -7.85
N ASN A 229 5.49 10.63 -8.89
CA ASN A 229 5.11 11.89 -9.50
C ASN A 229 4.37 12.77 -8.49
N ILE A 230 4.68 14.06 -8.47
CA ILE A 230 4.16 14.99 -7.47
C ILE A 230 3.47 16.12 -8.20
N THR A 231 2.14 16.19 -8.08
CA THR A 231 1.34 17.23 -8.71
C THR A 231 0.44 17.89 -7.70
N CYS A 232 0.39 19.23 -7.71
CA CYS A 232 -0.54 19.96 -6.89
C CYS A 232 -0.98 21.30 -7.51
N VAL A 233 -2.17 21.72 -7.08
CA VAL A 233 -2.81 22.99 -7.46
C VAL A 233 -3.24 23.68 -6.18
N VAL A 234 -2.81 24.92 -5.98
CA VAL A 234 -3.26 25.77 -4.86
C VAL A 234 -4.09 26.92 -5.42
N ALA A 235 -5.22 27.22 -4.78
CA ALA A 235 -6.09 28.33 -5.17
C ALA A 235 -6.66 29.09 -3.98
N ASP A 236 -6.60 30.42 -4.07
CA ASP A 236 -7.15 31.35 -3.09
C ASP A 236 -8.46 31.94 -3.61
N VAL A 237 -9.51 31.91 -2.81
CA VAL A 237 -10.76 32.60 -3.12
C VAL A 237 -10.64 34.06 -2.75
N VAL A 238 -10.74 34.92 -3.77
CA VAL A 238 -10.57 36.37 -3.67
C VAL A 238 -11.84 37.10 -4.10
N ASP A 239 -11.99 38.32 -3.58
CA ASP A 239 -13.00 39.26 -4.07
C ASP A 239 -12.43 40.00 -5.30
N LEU A 240 -13.01 39.72 -6.48
CA LEU A 240 -12.53 40.25 -7.76
C LEU A 240 -12.63 41.77 -7.85
N GLU A 241 -13.51 42.40 -7.07
CA GLU A 241 -13.62 43.87 -7.02
C GLU A 241 -12.41 44.50 -6.29
N ARG A 242 -11.77 43.75 -5.40
CA ARG A 242 -10.64 44.20 -4.56
C ARG A 242 -9.29 43.71 -5.07
N GLN A 243 -9.27 42.53 -5.67
CA GLN A 243 -8.09 41.87 -6.19
C GLN A 243 -8.43 41.31 -7.59
N PRO A 244 -8.09 42.03 -8.68
CA PRO A 244 -8.32 41.52 -10.01
C PRO A 244 -7.56 40.20 -10.19
N PRO A 245 -8.13 39.22 -10.92
CA PRO A 245 -7.54 37.90 -11.04
C PRO A 245 -6.18 38.02 -11.72
N THR A 246 -5.12 37.54 -11.07
CA THR A 246 -3.75 37.60 -11.57
C THR A 246 -3.41 36.44 -12.51
N GLY A 247 -4.35 35.52 -12.74
CA GLY A 247 -4.15 34.34 -13.59
C GLY A 247 -4.27 34.68 -15.08
N GLY A 248 -3.27 34.25 -15.86
CA GLY A 248 -3.39 34.19 -17.33
C GLY A 248 -4.43 33.14 -17.76
N PRO A 249 -4.57 32.87 -19.08
CA PRO A 249 -5.45 31.79 -19.55
C PRO A 249 -5.11 30.48 -18.82
N GLY A 250 -6.14 29.67 -18.54
CA GLY A 250 -5.96 28.41 -17.83
C GLY A 250 -4.90 27.53 -18.51
N HIS A 251 -4.10 26.86 -17.70
CA HIS A 251 -2.94 26.11 -18.17
C HIS A 251 -2.92 24.70 -17.59
N ALA A 252 -2.41 23.76 -18.39
CA ALA A 252 -2.16 22.39 -17.96
C ALA A 252 -0.69 22.22 -17.53
N VAL A 253 -0.45 21.32 -16.58
CA VAL A 253 0.88 20.87 -16.14
C VAL A 253 0.93 19.33 -16.15
N GLY A 254 2.14 18.76 -16.06
CA GLY A 254 2.31 17.30 -16.12
C GLY A 254 2.21 16.77 -17.55
N ALA A 255 1.71 15.54 -17.74
CA ALA A 255 1.54 14.93 -19.05
C ALA A 255 0.62 15.76 -19.97
N ALA A 256 -0.45 16.34 -19.42
CA ALA A 256 -1.36 17.23 -20.16
C ALA A 256 -0.71 18.53 -20.68
N ALA A 257 0.45 18.94 -20.17
CA ALA A 257 1.13 20.15 -20.65
C ALA A 257 1.61 20.02 -22.11
N ASN A 258 1.91 18.80 -22.55
CA ASN A 258 2.44 18.49 -23.88
C ASN A 258 1.39 17.86 -24.81
N ALA A 259 0.17 17.63 -24.32
CA ALA A 259 -0.90 17.04 -25.12
C ALA A 259 -1.42 18.06 -26.14
N ALA A 260 -1.17 17.80 -27.42
CA ALA A 260 -1.99 18.39 -28.47
C ALA A 260 -3.40 17.79 -28.37
N PRO A 261 -4.48 18.54 -28.64
CA PRO A 261 -5.84 18.01 -28.59
C PRO A 261 -5.95 16.76 -29.48
N PRO A 262 -6.54 15.65 -29.00
CA PRO A 262 -6.81 14.52 -29.87
C PRO A 262 -7.77 14.98 -30.97
N GLU A 263 -7.35 14.89 -32.23
CA GLU A 263 -8.25 15.16 -33.35
C GLU A 263 -9.41 14.15 -33.29
N PRO A 264 -10.68 14.60 -33.28
CA PRO A 264 -11.81 13.70 -33.34
C PRO A 264 -11.77 12.90 -34.65
N PRO A 265 -12.18 11.62 -34.65
CA PRO A 265 -12.17 10.80 -35.85
C PRO A 265 -13.23 11.32 -36.83
N GLY A 266 -12.83 12.12 -37.81
CA GLY A 266 -13.75 12.67 -38.82
C GLY A 266 -13.27 13.80 -39.74
N GLY A 267 -12.04 14.30 -39.60
CA GLY A 267 -11.49 15.33 -40.49
C GLY A 267 -10.70 14.74 -41.67
N GLY A 268 -11.16 14.98 -42.91
CA GLY A 268 -10.44 14.62 -44.14
C GLY A 268 -9.10 15.37 -44.32
N PRO A 269 -8.30 14.98 -45.34
CA PRO A 269 -6.83 15.01 -45.25
C PRO A 269 -6.23 16.38 -45.58
N GLY A 270 -5.31 16.86 -44.73
CA GLY A 270 -4.32 17.85 -45.14
C GLY A 270 -3.73 18.73 -44.05
N ALA A 271 -2.79 18.20 -43.25
CA ALA A 271 -1.59 18.92 -42.83
C ALA A 271 -0.64 17.97 -42.08
N ASN A 272 0.61 17.89 -42.53
CA ASN A 272 1.67 17.04 -41.97
C ASN A 272 2.03 17.44 -40.52
N THR A 273 1.78 16.57 -39.56
CA THR A 273 2.54 16.51 -38.29
C THR A 273 2.94 15.06 -38.04
N THR A 274 4.08 14.67 -38.58
CA THR A 274 4.69 13.35 -38.36
C THR A 274 5.15 13.23 -36.91
N ALA A 275 4.99 12.04 -36.31
CA ALA A 275 5.42 11.59 -34.98
C ALA A 275 6.95 11.65 -34.72
N ALA A 276 7.67 12.56 -35.38
CA ALA A 276 9.13 12.64 -35.44
C ALA A 276 9.76 13.60 -34.43
N ASP A 277 8.97 14.43 -33.72
CA ASP A 277 9.51 15.48 -32.85
C ASP A 277 9.62 15.12 -31.37
N THR A 278 9.25 13.91 -30.96
CA THR A 278 9.54 13.42 -29.60
C THR A 278 10.94 12.77 -29.54
N PRO A 279 11.62 12.81 -28.38
CA PRO A 279 12.86 12.05 -28.16
C PRO A 279 12.70 10.55 -28.49
N ALA A 280 11.52 9.99 -28.23
CA ALA A 280 11.14 8.62 -28.59
C ALA A 280 10.97 8.43 -30.11
N GLY A 281 10.36 9.39 -30.81
CA GLY A 281 10.20 9.39 -32.26
C GLY A 281 11.55 9.39 -33.00
N ARG A 282 12.54 10.14 -32.50
CA ARG A 282 13.92 10.10 -33.04
C ARG A 282 14.64 8.77 -32.76
N ALA A 283 14.37 8.14 -31.62
CA ALA A 283 14.94 6.84 -31.27
C ALA A 283 14.36 5.69 -32.12
N ALA A 284 13.08 5.77 -32.51
CA ALA A 284 12.42 4.80 -33.37
C ALA A 284 12.97 4.84 -34.82
N GLN A 285 13.18 6.03 -35.39
CA GLN A 285 13.72 6.18 -36.76
C GLN A 285 15.17 5.66 -36.91
N LEU A 286 15.95 5.64 -35.82
CA LEU A 286 17.29 5.07 -35.82
C LEU A 286 17.31 3.53 -35.86
N ARG A 287 16.19 2.86 -35.52
CA ARG A 287 16.06 1.40 -35.62
C ARG A 287 15.71 0.92 -37.03
N GLU A 288 15.01 1.74 -37.82
CA GLU A 288 14.54 1.35 -39.17
C GLU A 288 15.62 1.38 -40.27
N THR A 289 16.81 1.91 -40.01
CA THR A 289 17.89 2.04 -41.03
C THR A 289 18.89 0.88 -41.07
N ARG A 290 18.62 -0.25 -40.38
CA ARG A 290 19.45 -1.46 -40.48
C ARG A 290 18.78 -2.53 -41.34
N PRO A 291 19.35 -2.93 -42.49
CA PRO A 291 18.82 -4.04 -43.27
C PRO A 291 19.01 -5.35 -42.50
N GLN A 292 17.93 -6.08 -42.24
CA GLN A 292 17.99 -7.46 -41.78
C GLN A 292 18.24 -8.40 -42.97
N PRO A 293 19.04 -9.47 -42.81
CA PRO A 293 19.24 -10.47 -43.85
C PRO A 293 17.97 -11.32 -44.07
N PRO A 294 17.68 -11.76 -45.31
CA PRO A 294 16.46 -12.50 -45.60
C PRO A 294 16.55 -13.94 -45.06
N VAL A 295 15.47 -14.40 -44.42
CA VAL A 295 15.24 -15.79 -44.05
C VAL A 295 14.28 -16.39 -45.08
N ALA A 296 14.75 -17.41 -45.80
CA ALA A 296 13.94 -18.17 -46.76
C ALA A 296 13.30 -19.39 -46.07
N VAL A 297 12.04 -19.66 -46.40
CA VAL A 297 11.29 -20.87 -46.02
C VAL A 297 11.23 -21.85 -47.21
N ASP A 298 11.25 -23.13 -46.84
CA ASP A 298 11.43 -24.38 -47.59
C ASP A 298 10.60 -24.58 -48.87
N GLU A 299 11.24 -25.14 -49.93
CA GLU A 299 10.58 -26.06 -50.88
C GLU A 299 11.63 -26.95 -51.58
N MET A 300 11.44 -28.27 -51.51
CA MET A 300 12.38 -29.30 -51.97
C MET A 300 12.02 -29.81 -53.39
N PRO A 301 13.02 -30.05 -54.27
CA PRO A 301 13.03 -31.30 -55.05
C PRO A 301 14.45 -31.90 -55.25
N PRO A 302 14.55 -33.18 -55.70
CA PRO A 302 15.78 -33.99 -55.60
C PRO A 302 16.54 -34.09 -56.96
N PRO A 303 17.46 -35.06 -57.15
CA PRO A 303 18.92 -34.87 -57.16
C PRO A 303 19.54 -34.96 -58.57
N HIS A 304 20.79 -34.54 -58.79
CA HIS A 304 21.73 -35.23 -59.71
C HIS A 304 23.20 -34.72 -59.61
N ALA A 305 24.07 -35.66 -59.20
CA ALA A 305 25.42 -36.01 -59.66
C ALA A 305 26.45 -34.96 -60.20
N ALA A 306 27.60 -35.00 -59.51
CA ALA A 306 28.96 -35.25 -60.01
C ALA A 306 29.89 -34.10 -60.49
N MET A 307 30.90 -33.87 -59.63
CA MET A 307 32.35 -33.92 -59.91
C MET A 307 33.09 -32.68 -60.50
N PRO A 308 34.42 -32.56 -60.24
CA PRO A 308 35.11 -31.33 -59.86
C PRO A 308 36.22 -30.92 -60.85
N ARG A 309 36.95 -29.83 -60.57
CA ARG A 309 38.38 -29.59 -60.92
C ARG A 309 38.80 -28.18 -60.47
N ASN A 310 39.73 -28.06 -59.52
CA ASN A 310 41.19 -27.93 -59.67
C ASN A 310 41.66 -26.46 -59.62
N GLU A 311 42.26 -26.14 -58.47
CA GLU A 311 43.42 -25.26 -58.20
C GLU A 311 44.56 -25.30 -59.27
N PRO A 312 45.68 -24.53 -59.18
CA PRO A 312 46.04 -23.37 -58.33
C PRO A 312 46.91 -22.27 -59.04
N MET A 313 47.42 -21.33 -58.22
CA MET A 313 48.75 -20.69 -58.27
C MET A 313 48.95 -19.34 -58.99
N GLY A 314 49.49 -18.39 -58.22
CA GLY A 314 50.33 -17.30 -58.72
C GLY A 314 50.47 -16.13 -57.75
N ALA A 315 51.54 -16.10 -56.96
CA ALA A 315 52.06 -14.93 -56.25
C ALA A 315 53.52 -14.68 -56.72
N PRO A 316 54.21 -13.58 -56.34
CA PRO A 316 53.89 -12.14 -56.32
C PRO A 316 54.89 -11.36 -57.21
N PRO A 317 54.99 -10.00 -57.17
CA PRO A 317 55.99 -9.39 -56.27
C PRO A 317 55.59 -8.04 -55.66
N ALA A 318 56.27 -7.67 -54.56
CA ALA A 318 56.31 -6.33 -53.96
C ALA A 318 57.67 -5.66 -54.33
N PRO A 319 58.06 -4.46 -53.84
CA PRO A 319 57.35 -3.48 -53.00
C PRO A 319 57.53 -2.01 -53.43
N MET A 320 56.73 -1.09 -52.90
CA MET A 320 57.15 0.32 -52.76
C MET A 320 56.62 0.90 -51.44
N GLN A 321 57.55 1.42 -50.64
CA GLN A 321 57.34 1.97 -49.31
C GLN A 321 56.99 3.47 -49.39
N ALA A 322 56.05 3.93 -48.55
CA ALA A 322 56.00 5.32 -48.08
C ALA A 322 55.31 5.42 -46.70
N ALA A 323 56.11 5.87 -45.73
CA ALA A 323 55.88 6.61 -44.46
C ALA A 323 54.66 6.34 -43.53
N PRO A 324 54.86 6.39 -42.18
CA PRO A 324 53.86 6.01 -41.19
C PRO A 324 52.95 7.17 -40.76
N GLN A 325 51.65 6.89 -40.56
CA GLN A 325 50.74 7.74 -39.80
C GLN A 325 50.32 7.03 -38.50
N ALA A 326 50.64 7.65 -37.37
CA ALA A 326 50.25 7.22 -36.05
C ALA A 326 48.73 7.34 -35.86
N ARG A 327 48.05 6.24 -35.52
CA ARG A 327 46.69 6.27 -34.95
C ARG A 327 46.71 5.69 -33.54
N ARG A 328 46.57 6.57 -32.56
CA ARG A 328 46.17 6.25 -31.18
C ARG A 328 44.69 5.83 -31.17
N GLY A 329 44.36 4.79 -30.41
CA GLY A 329 43.00 4.58 -29.91
C GLY A 329 42.53 3.13 -29.97
N GLY A 330 42.85 2.33 -28.94
CA GLY A 330 42.39 0.95 -28.86
C GLY A 330 42.55 0.31 -27.49
N ALA A 331 42.22 1.01 -26.40
CA ALA A 331 42.28 0.45 -25.04
C ALA A 331 41.15 0.94 -24.12
N ARG A 332 39.98 1.30 -24.67
CA ARG A 332 38.84 1.81 -23.88
C ARG A 332 37.59 0.90 -23.88
N ARG A 333 37.61 -0.19 -24.65
CA ARG A 333 36.46 -1.13 -24.74
C ARG A 333 36.49 -2.26 -23.71
N TRP A 334 37.66 -2.67 -23.22
CA TRP A 334 37.77 -3.79 -22.27
C TRP A 334 37.63 -3.36 -20.81
N THR A 335 37.99 -2.13 -20.48
CA THR A 335 37.87 -1.58 -19.12
C THR A 335 36.41 -1.39 -18.69
N TRP A 336 35.49 -1.11 -19.62
CA TRP A 336 34.07 -0.90 -19.30
C TRP A 336 33.34 -2.20 -18.95
N LEU A 337 33.67 -3.33 -19.60
CA LEU A 337 33.04 -4.62 -19.32
C LEU A 337 33.40 -5.16 -17.93
N VAL A 338 34.64 -4.93 -17.48
CA VAL A 338 35.09 -5.33 -16.13
C VAL A 338 34.41 -4.49 -15.05
N VAL A 339 34.18 -3.19 -15.31
CA VAL A 339 33.46 -2.30 -14.38
C VAL A 339 31.99 -2.67 -14.28
N VAL A 340 31.31 -2.95 -15.40
CA VAL A 340 29.89 -3.36 -15.39
C VAL A 340 29.72 -4.70 -14.68
N ALA A 341 30.58 -5.69 -14.95
CA ALA A 341 30.53 -6.98 -14.25
C ALA A 341 30.78 -6.82 -12.74
N GLY A 342 31.71 -5.95 -12.33
CA GLY A 342 31.95 -5.64 -10.93
C GLY A 342 30.75 -4.98 -10.23
N VAL A 343 30.09 -4.03 -10.90
CA VAL A 343 28.89 -3.34 -10.37
C VAL A 343 27.70 -4.29 -10.25
N VAL A 344 27.51 -5.21 -11.18
CA VAL A 344 26.44 -6.22 -11.10
C VAL A 344 26.68 -7.18 -9.93
N VAL A 345 27.91 -7.66 -9.73
CA VAL A 345 28.22 -8.55 -8.59
C VAL A 345 28.06 -7.82 -7.26
N ILE A 346 28.49 -6.56 -7.16
CA ILE A 346 28.30 -5.74 -5.96
C ILE A 346 26.82 -5.45 -5.73
N GLY A 347 26.05 -5.17 -6.78
CA GLY A 347 24.60 -4.94 -6.70
C GLY A 347 23.82 -6.19 -6.26
N VAL A 348 24.21 -7.37 -6.72
CA VAL A 348 23.59 -8.64 -6.29
C VAL A 348 23.97 -8.98 -4.85
N VAL A 349 25.23 -8.76 -4.44
CA VAL A 349 25.67 -8.99 -3.06
C VAL A 349 25.06 -7.96 -2.11
N ALA A 350 24.99 -6.69 -2.49
CA ALA A 350 24.38 -5.63 -1.69
C ALA A 350 22.85 -5.75 -1.63
N GLY A 351 22.20 -6.02 -2.76
CA GLY A 351 20.76 -6.30 -2.84
C GLY A 351 20.40 -7.55 -2.03
N GLY A 352 21.19 -8.61 -2.14
CA GLY A 352 21.04 -9.81 -1.31
C GLY A 352 21.27 -9.55 0.18
N PHE A 353 22.24 -8.69 0.55
CA PHE A 353 22.50 -8.33 1.94
C PHE A 353 21.41 -7.45 2.56
N VAL A 354 20.86 -6.49 1.80
CA VAL A 354 19.74 -5.64 2.20
C VAL A 354 18.46 -6.45 2.34
N LEU A 355 18.18 -7.34 1.39
CA LEU A 355 17.04 -8.24 1.44
C LEU A 355 17.14 -9.21 2.64
N VAL A 356 18.33 -9.74 2.93
CA VAL A 356 18.57 -10.60 4.11
C VAL A 356 18.55 -9.82 5.44
N GLN A 357 18.95 -8.55 5.48
CA GLN A 357 18.87 -7.73 6.70
C GLN A 357 17.44 -7.30 7.03
N ASN A 358 16.66 -6.87 6.04
CA ASN A 358 15.28 -6.41 6.25
C ASN A 358 14.37 -7.57 6.73
N VAL A 359 14.68 -8.78 6.26
CA VAL A 359 13.97 -10.01 6.58
C VAL A 359 14.28 -10.59 7.98
N ARG A 360 15.32 -10.10 8.67
CA ARG A 360 15.80 -10.65 9.97
C ARG A 360 15.15 -10.06 11.23
N ASN A 361 14.27 -9.06 11.11
CA ASN A 361 13.73 -8.33 12.26
C ASN A 361 12.27 -8.63 12.63
N GLY A 362 11.56 -9.43 11.83
CA GLY A 362 10.20 -9.88 12.18
C GLY A 362 10.21 -10.89 13.33
N TYR A 363 9.21 -10.79 14.21
CA TYR A 363 8.86 -11.84 15.17
C TYR A 363 7.59 -12.52 14.70
N TYR A 364 7.47 -13.81 14.97
CA TYR A 364 6.23 -14.53 14.73
C TYR A 364 6.00 -15.57 15.82
N VAL A 365 4.74 -15.82 16.14
CA VAL A 365 4.32 -16.82 17.12
C VAL A 365 3.94 -18.09 16.37
N GLY A 366 4.42 -19.22 16.87
CA GLY A 366 4.11 -20.52 16.31
C GLY A 366 3.91 -21.60 17.38
N ALA A 367 3.46 -22.77 16.94
CA ALA A 367 3.36 -23.96 17.78
C ALA A 367 4.55 -24.89 17.57
N GLU A 368 5.20 -25.32 18.65
CA GLU A 368 6.18 -26.41 18.64
C GLU A 368 5.92 -27.32 19.85
N ASP A 369 5.81 -28.63 19.62
CA ASP A 369 5.48 -29.63 20.64
C ASP A 369 4.22 -29.28 21.47
N GLY A 370 3.23 -28.65 20.84
CA GLY A 370 1.98 -28.23 21.48
C GLY A 370 2.11 -27.01 22.41
N ARG A 371 3.25 -26.33 22.39
CA ARG A 371 3.53 -25.10 23.15
C ARG A 371 3.61 -23.91 22.22
N VAL A 372 3.21 -22.76 22.74
CA VAL A 372 3.44 -21.47 22.09
C VAL A 372 4.93 -21.14 22.16
N VAL A 373 5.55 -20.90 21.01
CA VAL A 373 6.95 -20.49 20.91
C VAL A 373 7.05 -19.22 20.08
N LEU A 374 7.85 -18.26 20.56
CA LEU A 374 8.19 -17.07 19.79
C LEU A 374 9.42 -17.33 18.92
N PHE A 375 9.29 -17.07 17.62
CA PHE A 375 10.36 -17.17 16.64
C PHE A 375 10.73 -15.78 16.12
N ARG A 376 11.96 -15.67 15.62
CA ARG A 376 12.51 -14.48 14.97
C ARG A 376 12.94 -14.86 13.54
N GLY A 377 12.51 -14.07 12.56
CA GLY A 377 12.69 -14.32 11.13
C GLY A 377 11.35 -14.42 10.39
N THR A 378 11.31 -15.11 9.26
CA THR A 378 10.11 -15.25 8.42
C THR A 378 9.46 -16.60 8.52
N THR A 379 8.16 -16.65 8.20
CA THR A 379 7.40 -17.88 8.01
C THR A 379 7.68 -18.59 6.67
N GLN A 380 8.37 -17.94 5.71
CA GLN A 380 8.67 -18.53 4.40
C GLN A 380 9.76 -19.60 4.48
N LYS A 381 9.47 -20.80 3.95
CA LYS A 381 10.42 -21.91 3.81
C LYS A 381 11.16 -21.77 2.48
N VAL A 382 12.43 -21.37 2.53
CA VAL A 382 13.32 -21.36 1.35
C VAL A 382 14.01 -22.73 1.25
N PRO A 383 14.08 -23.37 0.06
CA PRO A 383 14.83 -24.61 -0.11
C PRO A 383 16.30 -24.43 0.34
N LEU A 384 16.84 -25.41 1.08
CA LEU A 384 18.21 -25.46 1.64
C LEU A 384 18.56 -24.51 2.82
N ILE A 385 17.75 -23.52 3.21
CA ILE A 385 18.11 -22.59 4.30
C ILE A 385 16.91 -22.31 5.22
N SER A 386 17.01 -22.69 6.49
CA SER A 386 16.06 -22.27 7.54
C SER A 386 16.41 -20.87 8.03
N LEU A 387 15.60 -19.87 7.66
CA LEU A 387 15.80 -18.46 8.03
C LEU A 387 15.12 -18.06 9.36
N SER A 388 14.51 -19.00 10.06
CA SER A 388 13.90 -18.78 11.38
C SER A 388 14.75 -19.32 12.52
N ARG A 389 14.78 -18.60 13.65
CA ARG A 389 15.38 -19.07 14.92
C ARG A 389 14.42 -18.79 16.06
N LYS A 390 14.46 -19.61 17.11
CA LYS A 390 13.74 -19.31 18.36
C LYS A 390 14.23 -17.96 18.91
N ALA A 391 13.30 -17.13 19.37
CA ALA A 391 13.64 -15.90 20.08
C ALA A 391 14.42 -16.24 21.36
N ALA A 392 15.21 -15.28 21.86
CA ALA A 392 16.05 -15.48 23.04
C ALA A 392 15.21 -15.91 24.26
N ALA A 393 15.78 -16.71 25.16
CA ALA A 393 15.05 -17.25 26.31
C ALA A 393 14.39 -16.18 27.20
N LYS A 394 14.97 -14.96 27.25
CA LYS A 394 14.41 -13.80 27.95
C LYS A 394 13.12 -13.24 27.34
N ASP A 395 12.90 -13.52 26.06
CA ASP A 395 11.78 -13.03 25.24
C ASP A 395 10.69 -14.12 25.08
N GLN A 396 10.91 -15.32 25.62
CA GLN A 396 9.93 -16.41 25.64
C GLN A 396 8.96 -16.23 26.83
N PRO A 397 7.76 -16.87 26.78
CA PRO A 397 6.84 -16.91 27.92
C PRO A 397 7.54 -17.43 29.18
N LYS A 398 7.37 -16.74 30.32
CA LYS A 398 7.99 -17.16 31.58
C LYS A 398 7.46 -18.51 32.08
N GLN A 399 6.22 -18.83 31.72
CA GLN A 399 5.60 -20.13 31.95
C GLN A 399 5.18 -20.73 30.60
N PRO A 400 5.39 -22.04 30.37
CA PRO A 400 4.98 -22.67 29.12
C PRO A 400 3.47 -22.55 28.90
N ILE A 401 3.06 -21.86 27.84
CA ILE A 401 1.66 -21.79 27.41
C ILE A 401 1.40 -22.94 26.46
N LEU A 402 0.44 -23.80 26.79
CA LEU A 402 -0.01 -24.85 25.90
C LEU A 402 -0.98 -24.25 24.87
N VAL A 403 -0.82 -24.63 23.60
CA VAL A 403 -1.75 -24.20 22.55
C VAL A 403 -3.16 -24.63 22.89
N ALA A 404 -3.33 -25.84 23.44
CA ALA A 404 -4.63 -26.35 23.88
C ALA A 404 -5.34 -25.44 24.90
N ASP A 405 -4.59 -24.62 25.66
CA ASP A 405 -5.12 -23.73 26.69
C ASP A 405 -5.57 -22.37 26.15
N LEU A 406 -5.39 -22.12 24.85
CA LEU A 406 -5.88 -20.91 24.20
C LEU A 406 -7.34 -21.05 23.73
N PRO A 407 -8.04 -19.93 23.53
CA PRO A 407 -9.27 -19.84 22.73
C PRO A 407 -9.14 -20.51 21.34
N GLN A 408 -10.24 -21.03 20.77
CA GLN A 408 -10.19 -21.85 19.54
C GLN A 408 -9.68 -21.06 18.30
N ASP A 409 -10.04 -19.79 18.22
CA ASP A 409 -9.55 -18.82 17.25
C ASP A 409 -8.02 -18.62 17.36
N LEU A 410 -7.52 -18.40 18.57
CA LEU A 410 -6.08 -18.24 18.83
C LEU A 410 -5.30 -19.54 18.63
N GLN A 411 -5.90 -20.70 18.91
CA GLN A 411 -5.30 -22.01 18.64
C GLN A 411 -4.97 -22.18 17.16
N GLN A 412 -5.89 -21.77 16.28
CA GLN A 412 -5.71 -21.91 14.85
C GLN A 412 -4.64 -20.94 14.34
N GLN A 413 -4.66 -19.68 14.81
CA GLN A 413 -3.64 -18.69 14.46
C GLN A 413 -2.23 -19.11 14.90
N VAL A 414 -2.06 -19.63 16.12
CA VAL A 414 -0.74 -20.10 16.59
C VAL A 414 -0.26 -21.32 15.81
N LYS A 415 -1.16 -22.20 15.36
CA LYS A 415 -0.83 -23.34 14.49
C LYS A 415 -0.42 -22.89 13.09
N ASP A 416 -1.13 -21.92 12.53
CA ASP A 416 -0.88 -21.41 11.18
C ASP A 416 0.32 -20.45 11.12
N THR A 417 0.89 -20.12 12.29
CA THR A 417 1.97 -19.15 12.51
C THR A 417 1.58 -17.74 12.06
N TYR A 418 1.68 -16.77 12.95
CA TYR A 418 1.33 -15.39 12.63
C TYR A 418 2.40 -14.42 13.14
N THR A 419 2.62 -13.34 12.40
CA THR A 419 3.62 -12.32 12.71
C THR A 419 3.13 -11.44 13.86
N VAL A 420 4.06 -11.05 14.73
CA VAL A 420 3.79 -10.20 15.89
C VAL A 420 4.83 -9.09 16.00
N ASP A 421 4.41 -7.94 16.52
CA ASP A 421 5.27 -6.75 16.69
C ASP A 421 6.12 -6.84 17.96
N GLY A 422 6.97 -7.86 17.99
CA GLY A 422 7.96 -8.08 19.04
C GLY A 422 7.44 -8.84 20.27
N PRO A 423 8.30 -8.99 21.29
CA PRO A 423 8.05 -9.89 22.42
C PRO A 423 6.95 -9.40 23.38
N LYS A 424 6.51 -8.14 23.26
CA LYS A 424 5.41 -7.61 24.09
C LYS A 424 4.05 -8.21 23.71
N ALA A 425 3.89 -8.68 22.47
CA ALA A 425 2.67 -9.34 22.02
C ALA A 425 2.35 -10.64 22.79
N LEU A 426 3.37 -11.30 23.36
CA LEU A 426 3.16 -12.48 24.21
C LEU A 426 2.34 -12.18 25.46
N LYS A 427 2.37 -10.95 25.99
CA LYS A 427 1.54 -10.60 27.16
C LYS A 427 0.05 -10.67 26.85
N GLN A 428 -0.35 -10.24 25.65
CA GLN A 428 -1.75 -10.33 25.22
C GLN A 428 -2.18 -11.80 25.09
N LEU A 429 -1.27 -12.68 24.64
CA LEU A 429 -1.52 -14.11 24.58
C LEU A 429 -1.60 -14.75 25.98
N GLU A 430 -0.73 -14.33 26.92
CA GLU A 430 -0.76 -14.75 28.33
C GLU A 430 -2.08 -14.36 29.01
N ASP A 431 -2.59 -13.16 28.74
CA ASP A 431 -3.85 -12.66 29.28
C ASP A 431 -5.08 -13.37 28.68
N ALA A 432 -4.96 -13.86 27.44
CA ALA A 432 -6.02 -14.57 26.72
C ALA A 432 -6.10 -16.08 27.05
N VAL A 433 -5.17 -16.64 27.82
CA VAL A 433 -5.18 -18.08 28.17
C VAL A 433 -6.46 -18.45 28.94
N CYS A 434 -7.10 -19.54 28.51
CA CYS A 434 -8.24 -20.11 29.21
C CYS A 434 -7.79 -20.72 30.53
N LYS A 435 -8.33 -20.19 31.63
CA LYS A 435 -7.97 -20.55 32.99
C LYS A 435 -8.77 -21.77 33.45
N TYR A 436 -8.18 -22.51 34.38
CA TYR A 436 -8.75 -23.70 35.01
C TYR A 436 -9.19 -23.34 36.41
N SER A 437 -10.42 -23.66 36.77
CA SER A 437 -10.98 -23.39 38.09
C SER A 437 -11.44 -24.66 38.77
N LEU A 438 -11.14 -24.81 40.06
CA LEU A 438 -11.76 -25.85 40.87
C LEU A 438 -13.10 -25.33 41.38
N VAL A 439 -14.16 -26.09 41.12
CA VAL A 439 -15.52 -25.73 41.49
C VAL A 439 -16.26 -26.92 42.08
N GLU A 440 -17.37 -26.63 42.74
CA GLU A 440 -18.35 -27.64 43.10
C GLU A 440 -19.28 -27.93 41.92
N GLU A 441 -19.35 -29.20 41.53
CA GLU A 441 -20.32 -29.73 40.56
C GLU A 441 -20.95 -31.00 41.15
N ASN A 442 -22.27 -30.98 41.38
CA ASN A 442 -23.00 -32.10 42.00
C ASN A 442 -22.44 -32.56 43.36
N GLY A 443 -22.02 -31.64 44.22
CA GLY A 443 -21.46 -31.94 45.55
C GLY A 443 -20.03 -32.50 45.55
N LYS A 444 -19.39 -32.57 44.38
CA LYS A 444 -18.02 -33.05 44.20
C LYS A 444 -17.14 -31.95 43.60
N VAL A 445 -15.82 -32.04 43.84
CA VAL A 445 -14.86 -31.13 43.22
C VAL A 445 -14.73 -31.48 41.74
N ALA A 446 -14.81 -30.49 40.86
CA ALA A 446 -14.57 -30.64 39.44
C ALA A 446 -13.61 -29.55 38.94
N ILE A 447 -12.85 -29.88 37.89
CA ILE A 447 -11.99 -28.92 37.19
C ILE A 447 -12.75 -28.42 35.96
N LEU A 448 -13.12 -27.14 35.97
CA LEU A 448 -13.71 -26.44 34.84
C LEU A 448 -12.66 -25.62 34.10
N LYS A 449 -12.70 -25.63 32.77
CA LYS A 449 -11.95 -24.69 31.93
C LYS A 449 -12.84 -23.53 31.51
N GLY A 450 -12.32 -22.31 31.50
CA GLY A 450 -12.98 -21.15 30.90
C GLY A 450 -14.15 -20.57 31.70
N LYS A 451 -14.30 -20.90 32.99
CA LYS A 451 -15.38 -20.38 33.83
C LYS A 451 -15.30 -18.84 33.91
N GLY A 452 -16.35 -18.17 33.45
CA GLY A 452 -16.45 -16.70 33.48
C GLY A 452 -15.58 -15.97 32.44
N GLN A 453 -15.06 -16.67 31.43
CA GLN A 453 -14.29 -16.07 30.33
C GLN A 453 -15.13 -16.06 29.04
N GLN A 454 -15.29 -14.90 28.40
CA GLN A 454 -16.16 -14.75 27.22
C GLN A 454 -15.69 -15.56 26.00
N ASN A 455 -14.38 -15.69 25.81
CA ASN A 455 -13.78 -16.33 24.63
C ASN A 455 -13.28 -17.76 24.90
N CYS A 456 -13.67 -18.36 26.01
CA CYS A 456 -13.31 -19.73 26.36
C CYS A 456 -14.58 -20.56 26.53
N LYS A 457 -14.73 -21.61 25.72
CA LYS A 457 -15.85 -22.55 25.88
C LYS A 457 -15.74 -23.23 27.26
N GLN A 458 -16.73 -22.99 28.12
CA GLN A 458 -16.79 -23.63 29.42
C GLN A 458 -16.97 -25.13 29.26
N ALA A 459 -16.08 -25.91 29.86
CA ALA A 459 -16.13 -27.36 29.81
C ALA A 459 -15.56 -27.98 31.09
N THR A 460 -16.21 -29.05 31.57
CA THR A 460 -15.68 -29.91 32.63
C THR A 460 -14.58 -30.77 32.04
N VAL A 461 -13.33 -30.48 32.46
CA VAL A 461 -12.13 -31.19 32.01
C VAL A 461 -11.92 -32.45 32.82
N LYS A 462 -12.26 -32.42 34.11
CA LYS A 462 -12.13 -33.55 35.02
C LYS A 462 -13.17 -33.49 36.13
N ALA A 463 -14.09 -34.43 36.13
CA ALA A 463 -14.93 -34.73 37.28
C ALA A 463 -14.15 -35.61 38.26
N THR A 464 -14.31 -35.40 39.55
CA THR A 464 -13.58 -36.15 40.59
C THR A 464 -14.57 -36.76 41.57
N ASP A 465 -14.18 -37.83 42.26
CA ASP A 465 -14.98 -38.42 43.33
C ASP A 465 -14.69 -37.81 44.71
N VAL A 466 -14.06 -36.63 44.76
CA VAL A 466 -13.77 -35.93 46.02
C VAL A 466 -15.02 -35.15 46.44
N PRO A 467 -15.73 -35.54 47.53
CA PRO A 467 -16.89 -34.81 47.98
C PRO A 467 -16.44 -33.49 48.62
N VAL A 468 -17.08 -32.37 48.25
CA VAL A 468 -16.73 -31.05 48.78
C VAL A 468 -16.94 -31.02 50.30
N ALA A 469 -18.00 -31.66 50.80
CA ALA A 469 -18.31 -31.73 52.23
C ALA A 469 -17.24 -32.42 53.10
N GLU A 470 -16.31 -33.18 52.51
CA GLU A 470 -15.22 -33.85 53.23
C GLU A 470 -13.95 -32.99 53.33
N LEU A 471 -13.90 -31.84 52.66
CA LEU A 471 -12.75 -30.93 52.67
C LEU A 471 -12.74 -30.06 53.95
N PRO A 472 -11.57 -29.53 54.35
CA PRO A 472 -11.49 -28.46 55.35
C PRO A 472 -12.36 -27.26 54.99
N ALA A 473 -12.93 -26.58 55.99
CA ALA A 473 -13.86 -25.46 55.76
C ALA A 473 -13.25 -24.34 54.90
N SER A 474 -11.94 -24.06 55.03
CA SER A 474 -11.25 -23.07 54.19
C SER A 474 -11.25 -23.46 52.71
N ASP A 475 -11.15 -24.76 52.44
CA ASP A 475 -11.06 -25.31 51.09
C ASP A 475 -12.44 -25.43 50.45
N VAL A 476 -13.47 -25.77 51.24
CA VAL A 476 -14.89 -25.71 50.82
C VAL A 476 -15.24 -24.31 50.32
N ASP A 477 -14.91 -23.30 51.12
CA ASP A 477 -15.15 -21.90 50.79
C ASP A 477 -14.44 -21.48 49.50
N ALA A 478 -13.20 -21.92 49.30
CA ALA A 478 -12.41 -21.58 48.11
C ALA A 478 -12.97 -22.24 46.83
N VAL A 479 -13.42 -23.50 46.93
CA VAL A 479 -14.05 -24.24 45.83
C VAL A 479 -15.44 -23.67 45.52
N ALA A 480 -16.25 -23.36 46.54
CA ALA A 480 -17.59 -22.78 46.37
C ALA A 480 -17.54 -21.38 45.74
N LYS A 481 -16.61 -20.53 46.19
CA LYS A 481 -16.37 -19.19 45.59
C LYS A 481 -15.70 -19.27 44.22
N GLY A 482 -15.18 -20.44 43.82
CA GLY A 482 -14.41 -20.61 42.59
C GLY A 482 -13.15 -19.75 42.53
N SER A 483 -12.57 -19.43 43.69
CA SER A 483 -11.39 -18.55 43.79
C SER A 483 -10.07 -19.26 43.44
N LEU A 484 -10.11 -20.59 43.32
CA LEU A 484 -8.99 -21.43 42.94
C LEU A 484 -8.84 -21.47 41.42
N VAL A 485 -8.17 -20.46 40.86
CA VAL A 485 -7.97 -20.29 39.41
C VAL A 485 -6.49 -20.49 39.04
N PHE A 486 -6.23 -21.29 38.02
CA PHE A 486 -4.90 -21.70 37.57
C PHE A 486 -4.71 -21.49 36.07
N ILE A 487 -3.47 -21.22 35.67
CA ILE A 487 -3.03 -21.26 34.28
C ILE A 487 -2.44 -22.66 34.04
N GLY A 488 -3.07 -23.42 33.13
CA GLY A 488 -2.71 -24.80 32.82
C GLY A 488 -3.41 -25.87 33.67
N GLN A 489 -3.77 -26.98 33.04
CA GLN A 489 -4.48 -28.10 33.69
C GLN A 489 -3.66 -28.76 34.80
N SER A 490 -2.34 -28.92 34.62
CA SER A 490 -1.47 -29.60 35.58
C SER A 490 -1.41 -28.90 36.94
N ALA A 491 -1.46 -27.57 36.97
CA ALA A 491 -1.52 -26.78 38.20
C ALA A 491 -2.84 -26.98 38.95
N ALA A 492 -3.96 -27.04 38.22
CA ALA A 492 -5.27 -27.34 38.81
C ALA A 492 -5.32 -28.78 39.37
N GLU A 493 -4.74 -29.75 38.67
CA GLU A 493 -4.64 -31.14 39.16
C GLU A 493 -3.73 -31.27 40.38
N ALA A 494 -2.62 -30.53 40.44
CA ALA A 494 -1.76 -30.49 41.61
C ALA A 494 -2.53 -29.95 42.83
N LYS A 495 -3.32 -28.87 42.66
CA LYS A 495 -4.15 -28.35 43.74
C LYS A 495 -5.23 -29.35 44.15
N LEU A 496 -5.87 -30.02 43.21
CA LEU A 496 -6.84 -31.07 43.49
C LEU A 496 -6.21 -32.21 44.32
N ASN A 497 -4.99 -32.63 43.98
CA ASN A 497 -4.27 -33.64 44.75
C ASN A 497 -3.93 -33.14 46.16
N GLU A 498 -3.55 -31.87 46.31
CA GLU A 498 -3.34 -31.25 47.62
C GLU A 498 -4.63 -31.26 48.47
N LEU A 499 -5.78 -30.91 47.88
CA LEU A 499 -7.09 -30.98 48.55
C LEU A 499 -7.41 -32.42 48.98
N ASN A 500 -7.14 -33.40 48.12
CA ASN A 500 -7.35 -34.81 48.41
C ASN A 500 -6.42 -35.30 49.55
N THR A 501 -5.18 -34.85 49.58
CA THR A 501 -4.24 -35.15 50.67
C THR A 501 -4.71 -34.53 51.98
N ARG A 502 -5.07 -33.24 51.99
CA ARG A 502 -5.60 -32.54 53.17
C ARG A 502 -6.89 -33.19 53.70
N ARG A 503 -7.78 -33.62 52.80
CA ARG A 503 -8.95 -34.44 53.14
C ARG A 503 -8.56 -35.73 53.85
N ASN A 504 -7.60 -36.46 53.31
CA ASN A 504 -7.15 -37.73 53.91
C ASN A 504 -6.45 -37.51 55.26
N GLU A 505 -5.73 -36.40 55.44
CA GLU A 505 -5.15 -35.99 56.72
C GLU A 505 -6.24 -35.67 57.76
N CYS A 506 -7.33 -35.00 57.36
CA CYS A 506 -8.48 -34.78 58.24
C CYS A 506 -9.16 -36.08 58.72
N LYS A 507 -8.99 -37.20 58.00
CA LYS A 507 -9.48 -38.52 58.43
C LYS A 507 -8.56 -39.20 59.45
N GLN A 508 -7.34 -38.69 59.65
CA GLN A 508 -6.38 -39.25 60.62
C GLN A 508 -6.63 -38.68 62.03
N ARG A 509 -6.47 -39.54 63.04
CA ARG A 509 -6.71 -39.17 64.46
C ARG A 509 -5.80 -38.05 65.00
N ASN A 510 -4.66 -37.78 64.35
CA ASN A 510 -3.66 -36.79 64.76
C ASN A 510 -3.52 -35.64 63.74
N SER A 511 -4.60 -35.27 63.05
CA SER A 511 -4.56 -34.15 62.09
C SER A 511 -4.11 -32.85 62.75
N THR A 512 -3.24 -32.10 62.07
CA THR A 512 -2.79 -30.76 62.49
C THR A 512 -3.63 -29.64 61.84
N ILE A 513 -4.58 -30.00 60.98
CA ILE A 513 -5.49 -29.07 60.29
C ILE A 513 -6.63 -28.69 61.24
N LYS A 514 -6.82 -27.40 61.48
CA LYS A 514 -7.73 -26.87 62.52
C LYS A 514 -9.20 -26.80 62.11
N ASP A 515 -9.49 -26.86 60.82
CA ASP A 515 -10.81 -26.60 60.23
C ASP A 515 -11.37 -27.82 59.48
N CYS A 516 -10.96 -29.03 59.89
CA CYS A 516 -11.54 -30.27 59.37
C CYS A 516 -13.04 -30.37 59.70
N PRO A 517 -13.86 -30.97 58.82
CA PRO A 517 -15.29 -31.16 59.06
C PRO A 517 -15.51 -32.07 60.28
N SER A 518 -16.49 -31.73 61.12
CA SER A 518 -16.79 -32.41 62.39
C SER A 518 -17.31 -33.84 62.25
N SER A 519 -17.41 -34.39 61.04
CA SER A 519 -17.87 -35.75 60.76
C SER A 519 -16.73 -36.77 60.78
N GLY A 520 -15.97 -36.78 61.87
CA GLY A 520 -15.20 -37.95 62.28
C GLY A 520 -16.08 -38.89 63.09
N GLY A 521 -16.72 -39.88 62.44
CA GLY A 521 -17.15 -41.11 63.11
C GLY A 521 -18.52 -41.66 62.71
N SER A 522 -18.54 -42.77 61.97
CA SER A 522 -18.70 -44.11 62.57
C SER A 522 -18.81 -45.19 61.49
N SER A 523 -18.06 -46.28 61.75
CA SER A 523 -18.26 -47.67 61.30
C SER A 523 -18.06 -48.03 59.82
#